data_AF-A0A3D3X0T6-F1
#
_entry.id   AF-A0A3D3X0T6-F1
#
_cell.length_a   1.000
_cell.length_b   1.000
_cell.length_c   1.000
_cell.angle_alpha   90.00
_cell.angle_beta   90.00
_cell.angle_gamma   90.00
#
_symmetry.space_group_name_H-M   'P 1'
#
loop_
_entity.id
_entity.type
_entity.pdbx_description
1 polymer ?
#
loop_
_entity_poly.entity_id
_entity_poly.type
_entity_poly.pdbx_seq_one_letter_code
_entity_poly.pdbx_strand_id
1 'polypeptide(L)'
;MRMRKGALLSCTAALLCLIGIVVAASGGDLQDRNPIVITSDYEFTAKNGVVAGSGTVDDPYIIEGWQIDAGYNDYGIRIDRTSRYFVIRDVEISGAAKAAIFLSYVRNALVQDCKLTGNWVGIIFNFASANRISGCTLMSNTDGLHLYFSSDNQVLSNTIERNDYAIWCDASNTNEFIGNTLASNHMGIYLELCSQGNLLYHNTFLDNIHNAHSDDLNKWDYEGEGNYWFNYVGIDADGNGIGDSPYIISSDSDQDNFPLLRAP
;
A
#
# COMPACT_ATOMS: atom_id res chain seq x y z
N MET A 1 -26.82 35.24 -35.68
CA MET A 1 -26.03 34.01 -35.88
C MET A 1 -25.31 33.71 -34.57
N ARG A 2 -25.64 32.58 -33.94
CA ARG A 2 -25.22 32.19 -32.58
C ARG A 2 -23.74 31.74 -32.58
N MET A 3 -22.98 32.14 -31.56
CA MET A 3 -21.95 31.29 -30.97
C MET A 3 -21.98 31.46 -29.45
N ARG A 4 -22.28 30.35 -28.77
CA ARG A 4 -22.34 30.21 -27.31
C ARG A 4 -20.91 30.20 -26.76
N LYS A 5 -20.62 31.02 -25.74
CA LYS A 5 -19.43 30.85 -24.90
C LYS A 5 -19.66 29.64 -23.99
N GLY A 6 -18.79 28.64 -24.12
CA GLY A 6 -18.80 27.43 -23.30
C GLY A 6 -18.45 27.76 -21.85
N ALA A 7 -19.19 27.16 -20.94
CA ALA A 7 -18.89 27.14 -19.52
C ALA A 7 -17.64 26.28 -19.29
N LEU A 8 -16.62 26.85 -18.63
CA LEU A 8 -15.61 26.04 -17.95
C LEU A 8 -16.28 25.40 -16.73
N LEU A 9 -16.45 24.07 -16.75
CA LEU A 9 -16.64 23.30 -15.54
C LEU A 9 -15.29 23.26 -14.82
N SER A 10 -15.15 23.99 -13.71
CA SER A 10 -14.08 23.75 -12.75
C SER A 10 -14.42 22.49 -11.97
N CYS A 11 -13.75 21.39 -12.27
CA CYS A 11 -13.73 20.21 -11.39
C CYS A 11 -12.86 20.56 -10.18
N THR A 12 -13.47 21.06 -9.11
CA THR A 12 -12.86 21.06 -7.79
C THR A 12 -12.92 19.63 -7.26
N ALA A 13 -11.80 18.91 -7.34
CA ALA A 13 -11.62 17.68 -6.59
C ALA A 13 -11.64 18.05 -5.10
N ALA A 14 -12.70 17.69 -4.40
CA ALA A 14 -12.77 17.81 -2.95
C ALA A 14 -11.88 16.72 -2.35
N LEU A 15 -10.65 17.08 -1.99
CA LEU A 15 -9.79 16.25 -1.16
C LEU A 15 -10.40 16.24 0.25
N LEU A 16 -11.20 15.21 0.57
CA LEU A 16 -11.56 14.94 1.95
C LEU A 16 -10.32 14.38 2.66
N CYS A 17 -9.56 15.27 3.29
CA CYS A 17 -8.64 14.90 4.35
C CYS A 17 -9.48 14.42 5.54
N LEU A 18 -9.76 13.12 5.58
CA LEU A 18 -10.08 12.42 6.82
C LEU A 18 -8.83 12.53 7.70
N ILE A 19 -8.82 13.54 8.58
CA ILE A 19 -7.88 13.61 9.70
C ILE A 19 -8.24 12.42 10.59
N GLY A 20 -7.58 11.28 10.33
CA GLY A 20 -7.55 10.18 11.27
C GLY A 20 -6.90 10.70 12.54
N ILE A 21 -7.66 10.73 13.62
CA ILE A 21 -7.09 10.88 14.96
C ILE A 21 -6.20 9.65 15.14
N VAL A 22 -4.88 9.85 15.15
CA VAL A 22 -3.93 8.83 15.60
C VAL A 22 -4.13 8.70 17.11
N VAL A 23 -5.10 7.86 17.49
CA VAL A 23 -5.12 7.29 18.83
C VAL A 23 -4.06 6.21 18.79
N ALA A 24 -2.90 6.47 19.40
CA ALA A 24 -1.97 5.39 19.73
C ALA A 24 -2.75 4.39 20.57
N ALA A 25 -3.07 3.22 19.99
CA ALA A 25 -3.65 2.13 20.73
C ALA A 25 -2.68 1.78 21.86
N SER A 26 -3.14 1.93 23.11
CA SER A 26 -2.47 1.33 24.23
C SER A 26 -2.50 -0.18 24.01
N GLY A 27 -1.39 -0.74 23.53
CA GLY A 27 -1.26 -2.14 23.16
C GLY A 27 -1.74 -3.05 24.27
N GLY A 28 -2.94 -3.63 24.09
CA GLY A 28 -3.32 -4.84 24.79
C GLY A 28 -2.58 -6.02 24.18
N ASP A 29 -2.37 -7.07 24.97
CA ASP A 29 -1.82 -8.32 24.44
C ASP A 29 -2.74 -8.84 23.31
N LEU A 30 -2.13 -9.19 22.18
CA LEU A 30 -2.85 -9.79 21.06
C LEU A 30 -3.42 -11.16 21.47
N GLN A 31 -4.57 -11.52 20.90
CA GLN A 31 -5.23 -12.79 21.19
C GLN A 31 -5.05 -13.78 20.06
N ASP A 32 -4.56 -14.97 20.39
CA ASP A 32 -4.44 -16.08 19.46
C ASP A 32 -5.79 -16.47 18.86
N ARG A 33 -5.82 -16.70 17.54
CA ARG A 33 -6.98 -17.28 16.87
C ARG A 33 -6.63 -18.01 15.58
N ASN A 34 -7.58 -18.84 15.16
CA ASN A 34 -7.58 -19.43 13.82
C ASN A 34 -7.83 -18.37 12.74
N PRO A 35 -7.42 -18.65 11.48
CA PRO A 35 -7.66 -17.79 10.34
C PRO A 35 -9.10 -17.28 10.19
N ILE A 36 -9.23 -16.07 9.65
CA ILE A 36 -10.50 -15.40 9.40
C ILE A 36 -10.87 -15.54 7.92
N VAL A 37 -12.11 -15.93 7.66
CA VAL A 37 -12.66 -16.02 6.31
C VAL A 37 -14.01 -15.34 6.27
N ILE A 38 -14.14 -14.32 5.41
CA ILE A 38 -15.37 -13.56 5.16
C ILE A 38 -15.58 -13.53 3.65
N THR A 39 -16.60 -14.22 3.16
CA THR A 39 -16.92 -14.37 1.74
C THR A 39 -18.19 -13.64 1.30
N SER A 40 -18.87 -12.98 2.25
CA SER A 40 -20.02 -12.11 1.99
C SER A 40 -20.24 -11.12 3.14
N ASP A 41 -21.04 -10.08 2.88
CA ASP A 41 -21.42 -9.06 3.88
C ASP A 41 -22.04 -9.62 5.17
N TYR A 42 -22.73 -10.76 5.10
CA TYR A 42 -23.37 -11.38 6.28
C TYR A 42 -22.38 -12.10 7.21
N GLU A 43 -21.15 -12.30 6.75
CA GLU A 43 -20.10 -13.01 7.49
C GLU A 43 -19.22 -12.08 8.32
N PHE A 44 -19.44 -10.76 8.26
CA PHE A 44 -18.87 -9.81 9.20
C PHE A 44 -19.51 -9.97 10.59
N THR A 45 -19.04 -10.97 11.33
CA THR A 45 -19.59 -11.37 12.63
C THR A 45 -18.48 -11.60 13.65
N ALA A 46 -18.82 -11.57 14.94
CA ALA A 46 -17.88 -11.89 16.02
C ALA A 46 -17.20 -13.25 15.87
N LYS A 47 -17.93 -14.25 15.35
CA LYS A 47 -17.37 -15.57 15.03
C LYS A 47 -16.21 -15.47 14.03
N ASN A 48 -16.31 -14.58 13.06
CA ASN A 48 -15.29 -14.33 12.05
C ASN A 48 -14.35 -13.17 12.43
N GLY A 49 -14.25 -12.85 13.72
CA GLY A 49 -13.22 -11.94 14.25
C GLY A 49 -13.52 -10.46 14.12
N VAL A 50 -14.75 -10.10 13.76
CA VAL A 50 -15.23 -8.73 13.85
C VAL A 50 -15.53 -8.40 15.31
N VAL A 51 -14.87 -7.40 15.88
CA VAL A 51 -15.04 -7.00 17.29
C VAL A 51 -16.06 -5.88 17.46
N ALA A 52 -16.31 -5.08 16.42
CA ALA A 52 -17.24 -3.96 16.44
C ALA A 52 -17.67 -3.53 15.03
N GLY A 53 -18.62 -2.60 14.97
CA GLY A 53 -19.02 -1.91 13.74
C GLY A 53 -20.19 -2.52 12.99
N SER A 54 -20.72 -1.75 12.03
CA SER A 54 -21.85 -2.12 11.19
C SER A 54 -21.56 -2.05 9.68
N GLY A 55 -20.32 -1.73 9.30
CA GLY A 55 -19.87 -1.70 7.91
C GLY A 55 -20.25 -0.43 7.14
N THR A 56 -20.57 0.65 7.85
CA THR A 56 -20.86 1.98 7.27
C THR A 56 -19.62 2.87 7.33
N VAL A 57 -19.62 4.00 6.61
CA VAL A 57 -18.47 4.93 6.62
C VAL A 57 -18.18 5.49 8.01
N ASP A 58 -19.22 5.78 8.79
CA ASP A 58 -19.13 6.34 10.14
C ASP A 58 -18.93 5.26 11.22
N ASP A 59 -19.18 3.99 10.87
CA ASP A 59 -19.12 2.83 11.76
C ASP A 59 -18.66 1.58 10.99
N PRO A 60 -17.38 1.53 10.56
CA PRO A 60 -16.84 0.42 9.79
C PRO A 60 -16.73 -0.84 10.63
N TYR A 61 -16.80 -2.01 10.01
CA TYR A 61 -16.49 -3.26 10.73
C TYR A 61 -15.03 -3.25 11.21
N ILE A 62 -14.78 -3.64 12.44
CA ILE A 62 -13.44 -3.64 13.05
C ILE A 62 -12.97 -5.07 13.25
N ILE A 63 -11.81 -5.41 12.71
CA ILE A 63 -11.05 -6.65 12.96
C ILE A 63 -9.74 -6.22 13.62
N GLU A 64 -9.59 -6.51 14.91
CA GLU A 64 -8.52 -5.92 15.73
C GLU A 64 -8.06 -6.84 16.85
N GLY A 65 -6.78 -6.75 17.22
CA GLY A 65 -6.23 -7.37 18.42
C GLY A 65 -5.96 -8.86 18.28
N TRP A 66 -5.73 -9.34 17.06
CA TRP A 66 -5.57 -10.78 16.78
C TRP A 66 -4.13 -11.15 16.45
N GLN A 67 -3.69 -12.27 17.00
CA GLN A 67 -2.48 -12.99 16.58
C GLN A 67 -2.90 -14.26 15.82
N ILE A 68 -2.45 -14.39 14.57
CA ILE A 68 -2.83 -15.49 13.68
C ILE A 68 -1.56 -16.17 13.16
N ASP A 69 -1.25 -17.33 13.72
CA ASP A 69 -0.38 -18.29 13.05
C ASP A 69 -1.22 -19.09 12.06
N ALA A 70 -1.05 -18.83 10.77
CA ALA A 70 -1.77 -19.52 9.72
C ALA A 70 -1.32 -20.98 9.57
N GLY A 71 -0.16 -21.40 10.10
CA GLY A 71 0.25 -22.81 10.14
C GLY A 71 0.14 -23.54 8.79
N TYR A 72 0.56 -22.88 7.70
CA TYR A 72 0.42 -23.33 6.31
C TYR A 72 -0.99 -23.37 5.71
N ASN A 73 -2.00 -22.81 6.39
CA ASN A 73 -3.25 -22.46 5.71
C ASN A 73 -2.96 -21.43 4.61
N ASP A 74 -3.79 -21.44 3.56
CA ASP A 74 -3.63 -20.51 2.44
C ASP A 74 -3.60 -19.04 2.92
N TYR A 75 -4.45 -18.68 3.89
CA TYR A 75 -4.63 -17.30 4.32
C TYR A 75 -4.68 -17.16 5.83
N GLY A 76 -4.18 -16.03 6.35
CA GLY A 76 -4.46 -15.58 7.72
C GLY A 76 -5.82 -14.88 7.83
N ILE A 77 -6.05 -13.87 7.00
CA ILE A 77 -7.35 -13.22 6.81
C ILE A 77 -7.68 -13.22 5.32
N ARG A 78 -8.85 -13.76 4.96
CA ARG A 78 -9.42 -13.67 3.62
C ARG A 78 -10.74 -12.94 3.65
N ILE A 79 -10.87 -11.87 2.84
CA ILE A 79 -12.12 -11.13 2.64
C ILE A 79 -12.42 -11.03 1.14
N ASP A 80 -13.63 -11.39 0.75
CA ASP A 80 -14.04 -11.55 -0.65
C ASP A 80 -15.38 -10.84 -0.92
N ARG A 81 -15.49 -10.12 -2.04
CA ARG A 81 -16.72 -9.49 -2.58
C ARG A 81 -17.49 -8.64 -1.58
N THR A 82 -16.89 -7.54 -1.16
CA THR A 82 -17.61 -6.54 -0.35
C THR A 82 -17.21 -5.11 -0.70
N SER A 83 -18.14 -4.19 -0.48
CA SER A 83 -17.90 -2.75 -0.51
C SER A 83 -18.23 -2.09 0.83
N ARG A 84 -18.49 -2.90 1.87
CA ARG A 84 -18.65 -2.41 3.24
C ARG A 84 -17.34 -1.82 3.72
N TYR A 85 -17.44 -0.78 4.52
CA TYR A 85 -16.27 -0.20 5.15
C TYR A 85 -15.79 -1.13 6.25
N PHE A 86 -14.51 -1.48 6.25
CA PHE A 86 -13.92 -2.26 7.32
C PHE A 86 -12.47 -1.86 7.57
N VAL A 87 -12.05 -2.06 8.82
CA VAL A 87 -10.70 -1.80 9.29
C VAL A 87 -10.11 -3.11 9.82
N ILE A 88 -8.94 -3.48 9.31
CA ILE A 88 -8.07 -4.48 9.91
C ILE A 88 -6.92 -3.72 10.57
N ARG A 89 -6.79 -3.80 11.90
CA ARG A 89 -5.73 -3.09 12.62
C ARG A 89 -5.19 -3.82 13.83
N ASP A 90 -3.95 -3.54 14.21
CA ASP A 90 -3.30 -4.17 15.37
C ASP A 90 -3.42 -5.71 15.29
N VAL A 91 -3.06 -6.27 14.13
CA VAL A 91 -3.06 -7.71 13.87
C VAL A 91 -1.65 -8.18 13.53
N GLU A 92 -1.25 -9.30 14.13
CA GLU A 92 -0.03 -10.03 13.76
C GLU A 92 -0.39 -11.32 13.00
N ILE A 93 0.22 -11.53 11.83
CA ILE A 93 -0.01 -12.75 11.02
C ILE A 93 1.31 -13.34 10.53
N SER A 94 1.46 -14.65 10.68
CA SER A 94 2.61 -15.41 10.16
C SER A 94 2.22 -16.76 9.57
N GLY A 95 3.11 -17.33 8.75
CA GLY A 95 3.02 -18.73 8.32
C GLY A 95 1.94 -19.03 7.27
N ALA A 96 1.38 -18.02 6.59
CA ALA A 96 0.39 -18.22 5.55
C ALA A 96 1.04 -18.74 4.25
N ALA A 97 0.47 -19.79 3.67
CA ALA A 97 0.99 -20.45 2.47
C ALA A 97 0.71 -19.67 1.17
N LYS A 98 -0.22 -18.71 1.17
CA LYS A 98 -0.46 -17.80 0.04
C LYS A 98 -0.40 -16.33 0.44
N ALA A 99 -1.21 -15.90 1.41
CA ALA A 99 -1.16 -14.50 1.84
C ALA A 99 -1.56 -14.32 3.31
N ALA A 100 -0.87 -13.45 4.03
CA ALA A 100 -1.27 -13.08 5.39
C ALA A 100 -2.66 -12.42 5.37
N ILE A 101 -2.86 -11.44 4.47
CA ILE A 101 -4.15 -10.83 4.18
C ILE A 101 -4.44 -10.92 2.68
N PHE A 102 -5.59 -11.50 2.32
CA PHE A 102 -6.07 -11.60 0.94
C PHE A 102 -7.40 -10.85 0.79
N LEU A 103 -7.40 -9.74 0.06
CA LEU A 103 -8.60 -8.95 -0.24
C LEU A 103 -8.93 -9.07 -1.73
N SER A 104 -10.08 -9.65 -2.05
CA SER A 104 -10.47 -9.92 -3.43
C SER A 104 -11.85 -9.37 -3.77
N TYR A 105 -11.96 -8.59 -4.86
CA TYR A 105 -13.19 -7.84 -5.19
C TYR A 105 -13.67 -6.95 -4.03
N VAL A 106 -12.73 -6.25 -3.40
CA VAL A 106 -12.97 -5.42 -2.22
C VAL A 106 -12.80 -3.93 -2.53
N ARG A 107 -13.64 -3.10 -1.90
CA ARG A 107 -13.48 -1.64 -1.81
C ARG A 107 -13.66 -1.17 -0.38
N ASN A 108 -13.14 0.02 -0.06
CA ASN A 108 -13.31 0.70 1.23
C ASN A 108 -12.67 -0.04 2.43
N ALA A 109 -11.62 -0.82 2.19
CA ALA A 109 -10.82 -1.43 3.23
C ALA A 109 -9.74 -0.47 3.74
N LEU A 110 -9.52 -0.46 5.05
CA LEU A 110 -8.34 0.12 5.69
C LEU A 110 -7.58 -1.01 6.41
N VAL A 111 -6.36 -1.29 5.97
CA VAL A 111 -5.43 -2.16 6.69
C VAL A 111 -4.39 -1.26 7.32
N GLN A 112 -4.31 -1.21 8.65
CA GLN A 112 -3.37 -0.33 9.33
C GLN A 112 -2.68 -1.00 10.50
N ASP A 113 -1.48 -0.56 10.84
CA ASP A 113 -0.78 -0.97 12.08
C ASP A 113 -0.67 -2.51 12.24
N CYS A 114 -0.60 -3.23 11.12
CA CYS A 114 -0.49 -4.70 11.10
C CYS A 114 0.96 -5.12 10.91
N LYS A 115 1.33 -6.27 11.46
CA LYS A 115 2.65 -6.88 11.26
C LYS A 115 2.52 -8.26 10.66
N LEU A 116 3.04 -8.40 9.44
CA LEU A 116 2.84 -9.55 8.58
C LEU A 116 4.21 -10.14 8.26
N THR A 117 4.54 -11.27 8.88
CA THR A 117 5.91 -11.80 8.89
C THR A 117 5.98 -13.28 8.50
N GLY A 118 6.90 -13.65 7.60
CA GLY A 118 7.15 -15.05 7.28
C GLY A 118 6.01 -15.73 6.53
N ASN A 119 5.33 -15.00 5.65
CA ASN A 119 4.27 -15.51 4.78
C ASN A 119 4.78 -15.66 3.34
N TRP A 120 4.02 -16.35 2.49
CA TRP A 120 4.30 -16.30 1.05
C TRP A 120 4.12 -14.86 0.53
N VAL A 121 2.93 -14.28 0.67
CA VAL A 121 2.70 -12.84 0.48
C VAL A 121 2.23 -12.19 1.78
N GLY A 122 2.67 -10.97 2.09
CA GLY A 122 2.14 -10.19 3.20
C GLY A 122 0.67 -9.80 2.94
N ILE A 123 0.43 -8.98 1.92
CA ILE A 123 -0.91 -8.56 1.50
C ILE A 123 -1.10 -8.78 0.01
N ILE A 124 -2.23 -9.38 -0.39
CA ILE A 124 -2.67 -9.43 -1.77
C ILE A 124 -3.96 -8.62 -1.94
N PHE A 125 -3.94 -7.69 -2.90
CA PHE A 125 -5.14 -7.10 -3.50
C PHE A 125 -5.39 -7.74 -4.85
N ASN A 126 -6.58 -8.31 -5.02
CA ASN A 126 -6.98 -9.01 -6.23
C ASN A 126 -8.30 -8.44 -6.76
N PHE A 127 -8.26 -7.72 -7.89
CA PHE A 127 -9.41 -6.95 -8.40
C PHE A 127 -10.00 -5.99 -7.36
N ALA A 128 -9.14 -5.30 -6.60
CA ALA A 128 -9.52 -4.41 -5.51
C ALA A 128 -9.26 -2.93 -5.86
N SER A 129 -10.07 -2.02 -5.31
CA SER A 129 -9.93 -0.57 -5.57
C SER A 129 -10.45 0.28 -4.42
N ALA A 130 -9.95 1.52 -4.30
CA ALA A 130 -10.33 2.44 -3.23
C ALA A 130 -10.10 1.85 -1.82
N ASN A 131 -8.94 1.22 -1.63
CA ASN A 131 -8.49 0.69 -0.35
C ASN A 131 -7.22 1.41 0.11
N ARG A 132 -6.94 1.34 1.40
CA ARG A 132 -5.74 1.94 2.01
C ARG A 132 -4.99 0.93 2.86
N ILE A 133 -3.67 0.92 2.73
CA ILE A 133 -2.73 0.21 3.61
C ILE A 133 -1.83 1.26 4.27
N SER A 134 -1.76 1.31 5.60
CA SER A 134 -0.95 2.33 6.27
C SER A 134 -0.33 1.93 7.61
N GLY A 135 0.93 2.29 7.85
CA GLY A 135 1.59 2.01 9.13
C GLY A 135 1.87 0.52 9.36
N CYS A 136 1.75 -0.31 8.34
CA CYS A 136 1.99 -1.75 8.45
C CYS A 136 3.49 -2.07 8.33
N THR A 137 3.91 -3.17 8.98
CA THR A 137 5.21 -3.81 8.80
C THR A 137 5.06 -5.13 8.04
N LEU A 138 5.62 -5.20 6.83
CA LEU A 138 5.59 -6.39 5.99
C LEU A 138 7.01 -6.92 5.81
N MET A 139 7.35 -7.97 6.57
CA MET A 139 8.74 -8.40 6.73
C MET A 139 8.97 -9.87 6.43
N SER A 140 10.06 -10.21 5.73
CA SER A 140 10.49 -11.60 5.52
C SER A 140 9.41 -12.48 4.90
N ASN A 141 8.62 -11.92 3.99
CA ASN A 141 7.72 -12.65 3.11
C ASN A 141 8.42 -12.89 1.76
N THR A 142 7.89 -13.76 0.89
CA THR A 142 8.36 -13.79 -0.50
C THR A 142 8.00 -12.45 -1.17
N ASP A 143 6.72 -12.08 -1.14
CA ASP A 143 6.27 -10.75 -1.57
C ASP A 143 5.71 -9.97 -0.38
N GLY A 144 6.07 -8.71 -0.21
CA GLY A 144 5.50 -7.84 0.80
C GLY A 144 4.04 -7.53 0.47
N LEU A 145 3.83 -6.83 -0.64
CA LEU A 145 2.53 -6.41 -1.14
C LEU A 145 2.41 -6.73 -2.63
N HIS A 146 1.33 -7.41 -3.01
CA HIS A 146 1.00 -7.71 -4.41
C HIS A 146 -0.35 -7.13 -4.81
N LEU A 147 -0.37 -6.30 -5.84
CA LEU A 147 -1.57 -5.79 -6.50
C LEU A 147 -1.77 -6.51 -7.84
N TYR A 148 -2.83 -7.31 -7.93
CA TYR A 148 -3.30 -7.94 -9.15
C TYR A 148 -4.55 -7.23 -9.66
N PHE A 149 -4.47 -6.62 -10.84
CA PHE A 149 -5.58 -5.90 -11.48
C PHE A 149 -6.29 -4.94 -10.50
N SER A 150 -5.52 -4.27 -9.66
CA SER A 150 -6.02 -3.50 -8.51
C SER A 150 -5.57 -2.06 -8.64
N SER A 151 -6.52 -1.17 -8.87
CA SER A 151 -6.26 0.24 -9.20
C SER A 151 -6.89 1.17 -8.17
N ASP A 152 -6.44 2.43 -8.11
CA ASP A 152 -6.98 3.47 -7.22
C ASP A 152 -6.85 3.11 -5.72
N ASN A 153 -5.73 2.50 -5.31
CA ASN A 153 -5.44 2.19 -3.91
C ASN A 153 -4.32 3.10 -3.38
N GLN A 154 -4.25 3.20 -2.04
CA GLN A 154 -3.25 3.99 -1.34
C GLN A 154 -2.40 3.11 -0.42
N VAL A 155 -1.09 3.23 -0.53
CA VAL A 155 -0.09 2.50 0.27
C VAL A 155 0.81 3.55 0.91
N LEU A 156 0.57 3.82 2.19
CA LEU A 156 1.07 5.02 2.86
C LEU A 156 1.88 4.66 4.11
N SER A 157 3.10 5.17 4.24
CA SER A 157 3.87 5.07 5.49
C SER A 157 4.03 3.65 6.03
N ASN A 158 4.26 2.68 5.14
CA ASN A 158 4.52 1.28 5.52
C ASN A 158 6.02 0.99 5.55
N THR A 159 6.42 0.03 6.38
CA THR A 159 7.77 -0.55 6.37
C THR A 159 7.71 -1.92 5.72
N ILE A 160 8.36 -2.07 4.57
CA ILE A 160 8.34 -3.30 3.77
C ILE A 160 9.78 -3.76 3.58
N GLU A 161 10.19 -4.78 4.33
CA GLU A 161 11.60 -5.13 4.45
C GLU A 161 11.92 -6.63 4.36
N ARG A 162 13.10 -6.95 3.81
CA ARG A 162 13.61 -8.33 3.70
C ARG A 162 12.67 -9.27 2.94
N ASN A 163 11.98 -8.79 1.92
CA ASN A 163 11.18 -9.60 1.00
C ASN A 163 11.92 -9.82 -0.33
N ASP A 164 11.51 -10.79 -1.14
CA ASP A 164 11.99 -10.89 -2.52
C ASP A 164 11.46 -9.69 -3.33
N TYR A 165 10.15 -9.45 -3.31
CA TYR A 165 9.56 -8.21 -3.84
C TYR A 165 8.92 -7.43 -2.70
N ALA A 166 9.29 -6.16 -2.49
CA ALA A 166 8.61 -5.33 -1.50
C ALA A 166 7.19 -5.01 -1.99
N ILE A 167 7.07 -4.44 -3.19
CA ILE A 167 5.80 -4.14 -3.84
C ILE A 167 5.84 -4.66 -5.28
N TRP A 168 4.82 -5.43 -5.66
CA TRP A 168 4.64 -5.93 -7.03
C TRP A 168 3.24 -5.54 -7.54
N CYS A 169 3.19 -4.88 -8.68
CA CYS A 169 1.97 -4.50 -9.39
C CYS A 169 1.87 -5.19 -10.75
N ASP A 170 0.79 -5.95 -10.95
CA ASP A 170 0.38 -6.54 -12.22
C ASP A 170 -0.87 -5.84 -12.74
N ALA A 171 -0.76 -5.16 -13.89
CA ALA A 171 -1.85 -4.42 -14.54
C ALA A 171 -2.65 -3.53 -13.56
N SER A 172 -1.93 -2.84 -12.66
CA SER A 172 -2.47 -2.11 -11.52
C SER A 172 -2.11 -0.63 -11.63
N ASN A 173 -3.13 0.20 -11.84
CA ASN A 173 -2.98 1.58 -12.29
C ASN A 173 -3.39 2.57 -11.21
N THR A 174 -2.93 3.81 -11.36
CA THR A 174 -3.42 4.96 -10.56
C THR A 174 -3.39 4.73 -9.05
N ASN A 175 -2.46 3.90 -8.56
CA ASN A 175 -2.21 3.71 -7.14
C ASN A 175 -1.23 4.77 -6.63
N GLU A 176 -1.31 5.06 -5.34
CA GLU A 176 -0.44 6.00 -4.64
C GLU A 176 0.45 5.25 -3.64
N PHE A 177 1.76 5.33 -3.82
CA PHE A 177 2.77 4.78 -2.92
C PHE A 177 3.54 5.95 -2.30
N ILE A 178 3.23 6.30 -1.05
CA ILE A 178 3.72 7.54 -0.45
C ILE A 178 4.33 7.26 0.91
N GLY A 179 5.53 7.80 1.18
CA GLY A 179 6.11 7.73 2.52
C GLY A 179 6.54 6.32 2.96
N ASN A 180 6.62 5.34 2.05
CA ASN A 180 6.94 3.96 2.44
C ASN A 180 8.45 3.77 2.57
N THR A 181 8.88 2.96 3.53
CA THR A 181 10.25 2.48 3.64
C THR A 181 10.36 1.10 3.03
N LEU A 182 11.04 0.99 1.89
CA LEU A 182 11.29 -0.26 1.16
C LEU A 182 12.76 -0.62 1.36
N ALA A 183 13.03 -1.53 2.31
CA ALA A 183 14.39 -1.76 2.80
C ALA A 183 14.88 -3.22 2.69
N SER A 184 16.11 -3.43 2.23
CA SER A 184 16.74 -4.75 2.19
C SER A 184 15.94 -5.82 1.44
N ASN A 185 15.18 -5.43 0.42
CA ASN A 185 14.46 -6.37 -0.45
C ASN A 185 15.31 -6.75 -1.67
N HIS A 186 14.99 -7.84 -2.35
CA HIS A 186 15.63 -8.12 -3.64
C HIS A 186 15.15 -7.08 -4.68
N MET A 187 13.85 -6.83 -4.78
CA MET A 187 13.26 -5.75 -5.58
C MET A 187 12.44 -4.82 -4.69
N GLY A 188 12.71 -3.51 -4.73
CA GLY A 188 11.95 -2.50 -3.98
C GLY A 188 10.53 -2.37 -4.53
N ILE A 189 10.39 -1.99 -5.80
CA ILE A 189 9.09 -2.00 -6.47
C ILE A 189 9.18 -2.50 -7.91
N TYR A 190 8.21 -3.33 -8.30
CA TYR A 190 8.09 -3.92 -9.62
C TYR A 190 6.73 -3.56 -10.24
N LEU A 191 6.74 -2.71 -11.27
CA LEU A 191 5.54 -2.25 -11.99
C LEU A 191 5.51 -2.85 -13.39
N GLU A 192 4.73 -3.92 -13.60
CA GLU A 192 4.69 -4.65 -14.87
C GLU A 192 3.28 -4.72 -15.49
N LEU A 193 3.22 -5.24 -16.71
CA LEU A 193 1.96 -5.52 -17.42
C LEU A 193 1.08 -4.28 -17.58
N CYS A 194 1.66 -3.16 -18.02
CA CYS A 194 0.98 -1.89 -18.21
C CYS A 194 0.44 -1.25 -16.91
N SER A 195 1.12 -1.48 -15.77
CA SER A 195 0.87 -0.75 -14.52
C SER A 195 1.33 0.70 -14.63
N GLN A 196 0.42 1.59 -15.04
CA GLN A 196 0.71 2.97 -15.44
C GLN A 196 0.00 4.01 -14.56
N GLY A 197 0.54 5.22 -14.56
CA GLY A 197 -0.06 6.37 -13.87
C GLY A 197 -0.08 6.24 -12.35
N ASN A 198 0.71 5.32 -11.79
CA ASN A 198 0.94 5.26 -10.35
C ASN A 198 1.79 6.46 -9.91
N LEU A 199 1.57 6.92 -8.68
CA LEU A 199 2.26 8.05 -8.07
C LEU A 199 3.12 7.58 -6.90
N LEU A 200 4.42 7.87 -6.97
CA LEU A 200 5.43 7.41 -6.02
C LEU A 200 6.31 8.59 -5.59
N TYR A 201 6.14 9.08 -4.37
CA TYR A 201 7.00 10.12 -3.82
C TYR A 201 7.15 9.96 -2.31
N HIS A 202 8.22 10.54 -1.77
CA HIS A 202 8.62 10.41 -0.36
C HIS A 202 8.84 8.97 0.10
N ASN A 203 9.08 8.03 -0.82
CA ASN A 203 9.48 6.69 -0.42
C ASN A 203 10.99 6.64 -0.16
N THR A 204 11.40 5.75 0.72
CA THR A 204 12.80 5.45 1.05
C THR A 204 13.16 4.09 0.47
N PHE A 205 13.96 4.07 -0.60
CA PHE A 205 14.55 2.87 -1.18
C PHE A 205 15.93 2.63 -0.57
N LEU A 206 16.02 1.72 0.40
CA LEU A 206 17.22 1.52 1.23
C LEU A 206 17.79 0.11 1.09
N ASP A 207 19.02 -0.02 0.63
CA ASP A 207 19.74 -1.31 0.56
C ASP A 207 18.97 -2.43 -0.18
N ASN A 208 18.12 -2.10 -1.15
CA ASN A 208 17.52 -3.11 -2.04
C ASN A 208 18.54 -3.55 -3.09
N ILE A 209 18.48 -4.81 -3.55
CA ILE A 209 19.35 -5.28 -4.65
C ILE A 209 19.00 -4.53 -5.94
N HIS A 210 17.70 -4.38 -6.20
CA HIS A 210 17.13 -3.54 -7.26
C HIS A 210 16.10 -2.60 -6.63
N ASN A 211 16.22 -1.29 -6.86
CA ASN A 211 15.32 -0.32 -6.22
C ASN A 211 13.93 -0.28 -6.87
N ALA A 212 13.88 -0.15 -8.19
CA ALA A 212 12.64 0.00 -8.93
C ALA A 212 12.80 -0.54 -10.36
N HIS A 213 11.70 -1.04 -10.91
CA HIS A 213 11.52 -1.33 -12.32
C HIS A 213 10.09 -0.95 -12.73
N SER A 214 9.96 -0.47 -13.96
CA SER A 214 8.68 -0.10 -14.55
C SER A 214 8.69 -0.39 -16.05
N ASP A 215 7.64 -1.06 -16.53
CA ASP A 215 7.44 -1.32 -17.97
C ASP A 215 6.87 -0.08 -18.70
N ASP A 216 6.13 0.77 -17.99
CA ASP A 216 5.37 1.90 -18.54
C ASP A 216 5.53 3.16 -17.69
N LEU A 217 4.99 4.29 -18.17
CA LEU A 217 5.16 5.60 -17.52
C LEU A 217 4.43 5.67 -16.17
N ASN A 218 5.18 5.97 -15.12
CA ASN A 218 4.69 6.30 -13.79
C ASN A 218 5.24 7.66 -13.33
N LYS A 219 4.72 8.17 -12.22
CA LYS A 219 5.15 9.44 -11.64
C LYS A 219 5.96 9.17 -10.39
N TRP A 220 7.22 9.59 -10.39
CA TRP A 220 8.17 9.35 -9.30
C TRP A 220 8.48 10.58 -8.47
N ASP A 221 7.74 11.66 -8.70
CA ASP A 221 7.82 12.91 -7.98
C ASP A 221 6.48 13.64 -7.98
N TYR A 222 6.31 14.54 -7.01
CA TYR A 222 5.14 15.37 -6.84
C TYR A 222 5.53 16.73 -6.25
N GLU A 223 5.03 17.81 -6.85
CA GLU A 223 5.25 19.19 -6.36
C GLU A 223 6.71 19.59 -6.08
N GLY A 224 7.66 18.99 -6.82
CA GLY A 224 9.09 19.29 -6.69
C GLY A 224 9.82 18.41 -5.67
N GLU A 225 9.18 17.37 -5.13
CA GLU A 225 9.78 16.42 -4.22
C GLU A 225 9.61 14.98 -4.74
N GLY A 226 10.69 14.19 -4.69
CA GLY A 226 10.77 12.84 -5.19
C GLY A 226 10.92 11.79 -4.09
N ASN A 227 11.72 10.76 -4.35
CA ASN A 227 12.02 9.67 -3.43
C ASN A 227 13.48 9.72 -2.98
N TYR A 228 13.76 9.09 -1.85
CA TYR A 228 15.12 8.82 -1.42
C TYR A 228 15.62 7.50 -2.00
N TRP A 229 16.77 7.54 -2.65
CA TRP A 229 17.42 6.37 -3.25
C TRP A 229 18.80 6.19 -2.66
N PHE A 230 19.03 5.07 -1.97
CA PHE A 230 20.29 4.86 -1.24
C PHE A 230 21.55 4.92 -2.12
N ASN A 231 21.44 4.50 -3.38
CA ASN A 231 22.53 4.50 -4.35
C ASN A 231 22.63 5.79 -5.18
N TYR A 232 21.81 6.81 -4.90
CA TYR A 232 21.87 8.08 -5.61
C TYR A 232 23.07 8.90 -5.15
N VAL A 233 23.84 9.37 -6.13
CA VAL A 233 25.11 10.09 -5.94
C VAL A 233 25.11 11.47 -6.60
N GLY A 234 23.91 12.03 -6.83
CA GLY A 234 23.76 13.34 -7.44
C GLY A 234 24.28 14.48 -6.57
N ILE A 235 24.50 15.62 -7.22
CA ILE A 235 24.96 16.85 -6.58
C ILE A 235 23.73 17.69 -6.22
N ASP A 236 23.79 18.38 -5.08
CA ASP A 236 22.87 19.43 -4.66
C ASP A 236 23.67 20.73 -4.56
N ALA A 237 23.69 21.50 -5.65
CA ALA A 237 24.50 22.71 -5.77
C ALA A 237 23.82 23.93 -5.13
N ASP A 238 22.50 23.94 -5.01
CA ASP A 238 21.74 25.03 -4.40
C ASP A 238 21.49 24.83 -2.88
N GLY A 239 21.76 23.63 -2.37
CA GLY A 239 21.70 23.25 -0.96
C GLY A 239 20.28 23.02 -0.44
N ASN A 240 19.32 22.72 -1.32
CA ASN A 240 17.91 22.57 -0.95
C ASN A 240 17.54 21.16 -0.45
N GLY A 241 18.47 20.19 -0.49
CA GLY A 241 18.25 18.80 -0.06
C GLY A 241 17.70 17.87 -1.14
N ILE A 242 17.54 18.36 -2.37
CA ILE A 242 17.11 17.64 -3.58
C ILE A 242 18.30 17.60 -4.55
N GLY A 243 18.47 16.48 -5.25
CA GLY A 243 19.50 16.35 -6.25
C GLY A 243 19.19 17.12 -7.54
N ASP A 244 20.20 17.77 -8.12
CA ASP A 244 20.10 18.56 -9.36
C ASP A 244 19.98 17.70 -10.63
N SER A 245 20.09 16.38 -10.51
CA SER A 245 20.01 15.43 -11.63
C SER A 245 18.95 14.36 -11.36
N PRO A 246 18.13 13.97 -12.34
CA PRO A 246 17.12 12.94 -12.13
C PRO A 246 17.70 11.57 -11.75
N TYR A 247 16.91 10.75 -11.05
CA TYR A 247 17.15 9.32 -10.89
C TYR A 247 16.34 8.56 -11.94
N ILE A 248 17.02 7.93 -12.90
CA ILE A 248 16.39 7.22 -14.02
C ILE A 248 15.89 5.84 -13.55
N ILE A 249 14.63 5.51 -13.83
CA ILE A 249 14.05 4.20 -13.51
C ILE A 249 14.23 3.25 -14.69
N SER A 250 13.63 3.58 -15.83
CA SER A 250 13.70 2.78 -17.05
C SER A 250 14.15 3.58 -18.28
N SER A 251 13.86 4.88 -18.32
CA SER A 251 14.18 5.80 -19.43
C SER A 251 14.12 7.26 -18.97
N ASP A 252 14.61 8.20 -19.79
CA ASP A 252 14.56 9.64 -19.48
C ASP A 252 13.13 10.21 -19.28
N SER A 253 12.10 9.48 -19.70
CA SER A 253 10.69 9.84 -19.47
C SER A 253 10.06 9.16 -18.26
N ASP A 254 10.71 8.17 -17.68
CA ASP A 254 10.29 7.41 -16.50
C ASP A 254 11.41 7.48 -15.47
N GLN A 255 11.40 8.59 -14.73
CA GLN A 255 12.44 9.00 -13.82
C GLN A 255 11.85 9.80 -12.66
N ASP A 256 12.56 9.83 -11.55
CA ASP A 256 12.36 10.77 -10.46
C ASP A 256 13.14 12.05 -10.75
N ASN A 257 12.44 13.16 -10.98
CA ASN A 257 13.06 14.44 -11.32
C ASN A 257 13.61 15.18 -10.11
N PHE A 258 13.21 14.80 -8.89
CA PHE A 258 13.56 15.49 -7.66
C PHE A 258 14.04 14.52 -6.56
N PRO A 259 15.12 13.73 -6.81
CA PRO A 259 15.58 12.75 -5.84
C PRO A 259 15.98 13.41 -4.51
N LEU A 260 15.49 12.88 -3.39
CA LEU A 260 15.82 13.39 -2.07
C LEU A 260 17.23 12.93 -1.65
N LEU A 261 18.02 13.82 -1.05
CA LEU A 261 19.33 13.48 -0.48
C LEU A 261 19.25 12.90 0.94
N ARG A 262 18.08 12.94 1.58
CA ARG A 262 17.81 12.35 2.89
C ARG A 262 16.47 11.64 2.88
N ALA A 263 16.39 10.55 3.64
CA ALA A 263 15.14 9.86 3.87
C ALA A 263 14.14 10.79 4.59
N PRO A 264 12.88 10.87 4.13
CA PRO A 264 11.80 11.65 4.75
C PRO A 264 11.27 11.05 6.06
#